data_AF-A0A173TDJ3-F1
#
_entry.id   AF-A0A173TDJ3-F1
#
_cell.length_a   1.000
_cell.length_b   1.000
_cell.length_c   1.000
_cell.angle_alpha   90.00
_cell.angle_beta   90.00
_cell.angle_gamma   90.00
#
_symmetry.space_group_name_H-M   'P 1'
#
loop_
_entity.id
_entity.type
_entity.pdbx_description
1 polymer ?
#
loop_
_entity_poly.entity_id
_entity_poly.type
_entity_poly.pdbx_seq_one_letter_code
_entity_poly.pdbx_strand_id
1 'polypeptide(L)'
;MILQEKIKNTSLLNKELSNEEVKSIVEPARESVNAKTALFSIRPEYVEKIFNGTKKFEYRKQPNRIPISKILIYETAPIMKIVGEAEVEKVLVDTPEVIWEKTKEYPGINKKFYDQYFRKRDTAVAYQLKNVIKFDIPKELSDFGIKRAPQSFCYLP
;
A
#
# COMPACT_ATOMS: atom_id res chain seq x y z
N MET A 1 -4.81 1.98 25.10
CA MET A 1 -6.24 1.61 24.94
C MET A 1 -6.43 1.17 23.50
N ILE A 2 -6.54 -0.13 23.29
CA ILE A 2 -6.38 -0.80 21.99
C ILE A 2 -7.59 -0.47 21.11
N LEU A 3 -7.38 -0.24 19.81
CA LEU A 3 -8.41 0.09 18.81
C LEU A 3 -9.65 -0.83 18.88
N GLN A 4 -9.47 -2.07 19.35
CA GLN A 4 -10.51 -3.07 19.58
C GLN A 4 -11.55 -2.69 20.64
N GLU A 5 -11.18 -1.92 21.67
CA GLU A 5 -12.09 -1.48 22.73
C GLU A 5 -13.02 -0.35 22.28
N LYS A 6 -12.53 0.54 21.40
CA LYS A 6 -13.33 1.63 20.83
C LYS A 6 -14.41 1.11 19.86
N ILE A 7 -14.13 0.03 19.15
CA ILE A 7 -15.04 -0.54 18.14
C ILE A 7 -16.16 -1.37 18.77
N LYS A 8 -15.97 -1.94 19.97
CA LYS A 8 -17.03 -2.68 20.69
C LYS A 8 -18.16 -1.79 21.22
N ASN A 9 -17.96 -0.46 21.29
CA ASN A 9 -18.91 0.50 21.85
C ASN A 9 -19.57 1.41 20.80
N THR A 10 -19.86 0.89 19.61
CA THR A 10 -20.56 1.63 18.54
C THR A 10 -21.91 2.21 18.99
N SER A 11 -22.59 1.59 19.96
CA SER A 11 -23.86 2.07 20.51
C SER A 11 -23.74 3.35 21.35
N LEU A 12 -22.58 3.60 21.97
CA LEU A 12 -22.30 4.82 22.74
C LEU A 12 -21.87 5.96 21.82
N LEU A 13 -21.09 5.66 20.77
CA LEU A 13 -20.64 6.64 19.78
C LEU A 13 -21.82 7.29 19.03
N ASN A 14 -22.87 6.50 18.75
CA ASN A 14 -24.09 6.96 18.05
C ASN A 14 -25.03 7.84 18.90
N LYS A 15 -24.79 7.95 20.22
CA LYS A 15 -25.65 8.73 21.14
C LYS A 15 -25.23 10.21 21.27
N GLU A 16 -23.98 10.53 20.93
CA GLU A 16 -23.39 11.86 21.17
C GLU A 16 -22.89 12.56 19.89
N LEU A 17 -22.75 11.85 18.78
CA LEU A 17 -22.19 12.36 17.52
C LEU A 17 -23.23 12.29 16.40
N SER A 18 -23.15 13.23 15.45
CA SER A 18 -24.00 13.20 14.26
C SER A 18 -23.67 12.00 13.37
N ASN A 19 -24.63 11.57 12.54
CA ASN A 19 -24.43 10.44 11.63
C ASN A 19 -23.24 10.63 10.67
N GLU A 20 -22.93 11.86 10.27
CA GLU A 20 -21.78 12.16 9.40
C GLU A 20 -20.44 12.01 10.14
N GLU A 21 -20.37 12.51 11.39
CA GLU A 21 -19.18 12.39 12.24
C GLU A 21 -18.92 10.92 12.58
N VAL A 22 -19.95 10.18 12.97
CA VAL A 22 -19.86 8.73 13.18
C VAL A 22 -19.34 8.03 11.93
N LYS A 23 -19.87 8.34 10.73
CA LYS A 23 -19.42 7.72 9.47
C LYS A 23 -17.95 8.02 9.17
N SER A 24 -17.51 9.26 9.41
CA SER A 24 -16.11 9.69 9.23
C SER A 24 -15.12 8.98 10.17
N ILE A 25 -15.59 8.50 11.33
CA ILE A 25 -14.77 7.78 12.31
C ILE A 25 -14.84 6.26 12.08
N VAL A 26 -16.04 5.74 11.82
CA VAL A 26 -16.33 4.31 11.76
C VAL A 26 -15.89 3.69 10.44
N GLU A 27 -16.03 4.37 9.30
CA GLU A 27 -15.65 3.82 7.99
C GLU A 27 -14.13 3.59 7.85
N PRO A 28 -13.25 4.55 8.19
CA PRO A 28 -11.80 4.29 8.17
C PRO A 28 -11.38 3.19 9.16
N ALA A 29 -12.03 3.13 10.33
CA ALA A 29 -11.78 2.08 11.32
C ALA A 29 -12.22 0.69 10.80
N ARG A 30 -13.38 0.60 10.12
CA ARG A 30 -13.86 -0.62 9.48
C ARG A 30 -12.98 -1.07 8.33
N GLU A 31 -12.56 -0.16 7.47
CA GLU A 31 -11.58 -0.47 6.41
C GLU A 31 -10.28 -0.98 7.01
N SER A 32 -9.79 -0.37 8.08
CA SER A 32 -8.59 -0.82 8.79
C SER A 32 -8.73 -2.20 9.43
N VAL A 33 -9.89 -2.55 9.99
CA VAL A 33 -10.15 -3.88 10.59
C VAL A 33 -10.20 -4.99 9.54
N ASN A 34 -10.68 -4.69 8.32
CA ASN A 34 -10.75 -5.65 7.22
C ASN A 34 -9.54 -5.57 6.27
N ALA A 35 -8.57 -4.70 6.56
CA ALA A 35 -7.42 -4.49 5.69
C ALA A 35 -6.47 -5.69 5.75
N LYS A 36 -6.09 -6.21 4.57
CA LYS A 36 -5.15 -7.31 4.44
C LYS A 36 -3.70 -6.83 4.32
N THR A 37 -2.77 -7.77 4.45
CA THR A 37 -1.40 -7.61 3.96
C THR A 37 -1.32 -8.14 2.53
N ALA A 38 -0.64 -7.43 1.65
CA ALA A 38 -0.36 -7.89 0.29
C ALA A 38 1.14 -8.00 0.02
N LEU A 39 1.54 -8.99 -0.78
CA LEU A 39 2.89 -9.11 -1.32
C LEU A 39 2.95 -8.43 -2.67
N PHE A 40 3.81 -7.43 -2.84
CA PHE A 40 4.04 -6.77 -4.12
C PHE A 40 5.39 -7.19 -4.71
N SER A 41 5.38 -7.57 -5.98
CA SER A 41 6.62 -7.75 -6.76
C SER A 41 7.09 -6.40 -7.26
N ILE A 42 8.32 -6.01 -6.90
CA ILE A 42 8.94 -4.72 -7.19
C ILE A 42 10.36 -4.95 -7.72
N ARG A 43 10.76 -4.18 -8.74
CA ARG A 43 12.10 -4.29 -9.32
C ARG A 43 13.18 -3.72 -8.39
N PRO A 44 14.41 -4.29 -8.38
CA PRO A 44 15.51 -3.84 -7.51
C PRO A 44 15.72 -2.33 -7.45
N GLU A 45 15.70 -1.65 -8.60
CA GLU A 45 15.97 -0.20 -8.65
C GLU A 45 14.88 0.66 -8.00
N TYR A 46 13.70 0.10 -7.73
CA TYR A 46 12.62 0.77 -7.01
C TYR A 46 12.58 0.38 -5.54
N VAL A 47 12.96 -0.87 -5.21
CA VAL A 47 13.14 -1.32 -3.83
C VAL A 47 14.20 -0.47 -3.13
N GLU A 48 15.35 -0.24 -3.77
CA GLU A 48 16.41 0.63 -3.24
C GLU A 48 15.87 2.04 -2.92
N LYS A 49 15.06 2.59 -3.82
CA LYS A 49 14.46 3.92 -3.65
C LYS A 49 13.40 3.99 -2.56
N ILE A 50 12.71 2.88 -2.30
CA ILE A 50 11.78 2.77 -1.17
C ILE A 50 12.59 2.81 0.13
N PHE A 51 13.66 2.01 0.24
CA PHE A 51 14.47 1.93 1.44
C PHE A 51 15.27 3.21 1.74
N ASN A 52 15.71 3.94 0.71
CA ASN A 52 16.38 5.22 0.91
C ASN A 52 15.41 6.42 1.03
N GLY A 53 14.11 6.19 0.96
CA GLY A 53 13.06 7.20 1.16
C GLY A 53 12.79 8.14 -0.02
N THR A 54 13.47 7.96 -1.17
CA THR A 54 13.22 8.78 -2.38
C THR A 54 11.95 8.35 -3.13
N LYS A 55 11.43 7.15 -2.84
CA LYS A 55 10.14 6.64 -3.32
C LYS A 55 9.19 6.42 -2.15
N LYS A 56 8.29 7.38 -1.94
CA LYS A 56 7.23 7.27 -0.91
C LYS A 56 5.91 6.72 -1.44
N PHE A 57 5.80 6.53 -2.76
CA PHE A 57 4.58 6.04 -3.40
C PHE A 57 4.88 4.84 -4.27
N GLU A 58 4.11 3.77 -4.11
CA GLU A 58 4.09 2.64 -5.03
C GLU A 58 2.92 2.79 -6.00
N TYR A 59 3.23 2.83 -7.31
CA TYR A 59 2.23 3.11 -8.35
C TYR A 59 1.71 1.83 -8.97
N ARG A 60 0.39 1.74 -9.15
CA ARG A 60 -0.28 0.61 -9.82
C ARG A 60 -1.38 1.10 -10.75
N LYS A 61 -1.73 0.27 -11.74
CA LYS A 61 -2.79 0.56 -12.73
C LYS A 61 -4.20 0.29 -12.19
N GLN A 62 -4.30 -0.52 -11.14
CA GLN A 62 -5.58 -0.91 -10.54
C GLN A 62 -5.40 -1.00 -9.02
N PRO A 63 -6.44 -0.63 -8.25
CA PRO A 63 -6.40 -0.76 -6.81
C PRO A 63 -6.55 -2.23 -6.40
N ASN A 64 -6.12 -2.53 -5.18
CA ASN A 64 -6.42 -3.80 -4.54
C ASN A 64 -7.94 -3.94 -4.36
N ARG A 65 -8.48 -5.13 -4.67
CA ARG A 65 -9.91 -5.45 -4.50
C ARG A 65 -10.35 -5.44 -3.02
N ILE A 66 -9.41 -5.71 -2.12
CA ILE A 66 -9.60 -5.69 -0.67
C ILE A 66 -8.65 -4.61 -0.15
N PRO A 67 -9.09 -3.70 0.73
CA PRO A 67 -8.20 -2.73 1.36
C PRO A 67 -6.96 -3.40 1.94
N ILE A 68 -5.82 -2.72 1.86
CA ILE A 68 -4.56 -3.20 2.44
C ILE A 68 -3.99 -2.15 3.38
N SER A 69 -3.42 -2.61 4.49
CA SER A 69 -2.75 -1.77 5.49
C SER A 69 -1.23 -1.96 5.48
N LYS A 70 -0.76 -3.04 4.86
CA LYS A 70 0.66 -3.39 4.78
C LYS A 70 1.00 -4.01 3.43
N ILE A 71 2.18 -3.68 2.94
CA ILE A 71 2.81 -4.28 1.76
C ILE A 71 4.07 -5.01 2.22
N LEU A 72 4.16 -6.31 1.94
CA LEU A 72 5.44 -7.02 1.87
C LEU A 72 6.09 -6.76 0.51
N ILE A 73 7.39 -6.50 0.53
CA ILE A 73 8.17 -6.13 -0.65
C ILE A 73 8.94 -7.36 -1.13
N TYR A 74 8.47 -7.98 -2.22
CA TYR A 74 9.23 -8.98 -2.94
C TYR A 74 10.10 -8.29 -4.00
N GLU A 75 11.41 -8.37 -3.85
CA GLU A 75 12.35 -7.88 -4.84
C GLU A 75 12.52 -8.93 -5.94
N THR A 76 12.29 -8.52 -7.19
CA THR A 76 12.41 -9.44 -8.34
C THR A 76 13.88 -9.82 -8.61
N ALA A 77 14.14 -10.51 -9.73
CA ALA A 77 15.49 -10.87 -10.12
C ALA A 77 16.46 -9.66 -10.12
N PRO A 78 17.72 -9.84 -9.68
CA PRO A 78 18.35 -11.12 -9.31
C PRO A 78 18.11 -11.56 -7.85
N ILE A 79 17.52 -10.74 -6.99
CA ILE A 79 17.40 -11.03 -5.55
C ILE A 79 16.36 -12.11 -5.26
N MET A 80 15.16 -11.98 -5.82
CA MET A 80 14.09 -13.00 -5.71
C MET A 80 13.73 -13.39 -4.27
N LYS A 81 13.69 -12.41 -3.35
CA LYS A 81 13.34 -12.59 -1.93
C LYS A 81 12.36 -11.53 -1.46
N ILE A 82 11.74 -11.78 -0.32
CA ILE A 82 11.02 -10.76 0.44
C ILE A 82 12.04 -10.01 1.28
N VAL A 83 12.22 -8.73 1.01
CA VAL A 83 13.35 -7.93 1.52
C VAL A 83 12.94 -6.89 2.57
N GLY A 84 11.63 -6.73 2.78
CA GLY A 84 11.12 -5.78 3.76
C GLY A 84 9.62 -5.62 3.67
N GLU A 85 9.14 -4.62 4.40
CA GLU A 85 7.73 -4.26 4.47
C GLU A 85 7.52 -2.76 4.61
N ALA A 86 6.32 -2.30 4.30
CA ALA A 86 5.88 -0.94 4.53
C ALA A 86 4.40 -0.92 4.92
N GLU A 87 4.02 0.00 5.80
CA GLU A 87 2.61 0.30 6.05
C GLU A 87 2.06 1.18 4.92
N VAL A 88 0.79 0.99 4.60
CA VAL A 88 0.04 1.83 3.67
C VAL A 88 -0.68 2.90 4.46
N GLU A 89 -0.25 4.14 4.32
CA GLU A 89 -0.88 5.28 4.99
C GLU A 89 -2.18 5.69 4.31
N LYS A 90 -2.14 5.80 2.98
CA LYS A 90 -3.25 6.23 2.13
C LYS A 90 -3.15 5.55 0.78
N VAL A 91 -4.31 5.32 0.16
CA VAL A 91 -4.42 4.89 -1.23
C VAL A 91 -5.07 6.01 -2.01
N LEU A 92 -4.33 6.60 -2.95
CA LEU A 92 -4.84 7.63 -3.85
C LEU A 92 -5.28 6.97 -5.15
N VAL A 93 -6.49 7.25 -5.61
CA VAL A 93 -7.03 6.77 -6.89
C VAL A 93 -7.62 7.97 -7.63
N ASP A 94 -7.07 8.28 -8.80
CA ASP A 94 -7.44 9.46 -9.59
C ASP A 94 -6.92 9.32 -11.03
N THR A 95 -7.04 10.36 -11.86
CA THR A 95 -6.37 10.37 -13.17
C THR A 95 -4.84 10.39 -13.01
N PRO A 96 -4.06 9.89 -13.99
CA PRO A 96 -2.60 9.90 -13.91
C PRO A 96 -2.01 11.29 -13.66
N GLU A 97 -2.59 12.34 -14.24
CA GLU A 97 -2.14 13.73 -14.07
C GLU A 97 -2.32 14.18 -12.62
N VAL A 98 -3.49 13.94 -12.03
CA VAL A 98 -3.78 14.32 -10.65
C VAL A 98 -2.93 13.52 -9.66
N ILE A 99 -2.76 12.22 -9.89
CA ILE A 99 -1.87 11.39 -9.05
C ILE A 99 -0.43 11.89 -9.13
N TRP A 100 0.07 12.26 -10.32
CA TRP A 100 1.41 12.82 -10.45
C TRP A 100 1.56 14.10 -9.63
N GLU A 101 0.66 15.06 -9.79
CA GLU A 101 0.73 16.34 -9.07
C GLU A 101 0.72 16.15 -7.55
N LYS A 102 -0.07 15.20 -7.04
CA LYS A 102 -0.14 14.85 -5.61
C LYS A 102 1.12 14.14 -5.08
N THR A 103 1.96 13.56 -5.94
CA THR A 103 3.03 12.64 -5.52
C THR A 103 4.43 12.98 -6.05
N LYS A 104 4.56 13.98 -6.93
CA LYS A 104 5.78 14.37 -7.66
C LYS A 104 6.98 14.77 -6.81
N GLU A 105 6.80 15.05 -5.52
CA GLU A 105 7.90 15.35 -4.60
C GLU A 105 8.75 14.11 -4.25
N TYR A 106 8.12 12.93 -4.18
CA TYR A 106 8.78 11.67 -3.83
C TYR A 106 8.36 10.47 -4.71
N PRO A 107 8.42 10.58 -6.05
CA PRO A 107 7.85 9.59 -6.96
C PRO A 107 8.70 8.33 -7.09
N GLY A 108 10.00 8.41 -6.82
CA GLY A 108 10.98 7.36 -7.12
C GLY A 108 11.21 7.08 -8.61
N ILE A 109 10.48 7.76 -9.49
CA ILE A 109 10.57 7.66 -10.95
C ILE A 109 10.45 9.05 -11.56
N ASN A 110 11.03 9.23 -12.74
CA ASN A 110 10.84 10.49 -13.48
C ASN A 110 9.47 10.52 -14.17
N LYS A 111 9.02 11.73 -14.53
CA LYS A 111 7.73 11.97 -15.19
C LYS A 111 7.59 11.19 -16.49
N LYS A 112 8.64 11.15 -17.33
CA LYS A 112 8.62 10.41 -18.61
C LYS A 112 8.29 8.93 -18.41
N PHE A 113 8.89 8.28 -17.43
CA PHE A 113 8.60 6.88 -17.11
C PHE A 113 7.18 6.70 -16.57
N TYR A 114 6.73 7.61 -15.70
CA TYR A 114 5.37 7.61 -15.17
C TYR A 114 4.33 7.71 -16.30
N ASP A 115 4.50 8.68 -17.20
CA ASP A 115 3.59 8.91 -18.33
C ASP A 115 3.55 7.72 -19.29
N GLN A 116 4.71 7.11 -19.55
CA GLN A 116 4.79 5.90 -20.35
C GLN A 116 4.08 4.73 -19.67
N TYR A 117 4.25 4.58 -18.36
CA TYR A 117 3.63 3.50 -17.59
C TYR A 117 2.10 3.60 -17.60
N PHE A 118 1.56 4.82 -17.46
CA PHE A 118 0.13 5.11 -17.47
C PHE A 118 -0.45 5.52 -18.83
N ARG A 119 0.32 5.37 -19.92
CA ARG A 119 -0.16 5.69 -21.27
C ARG A 119 -1.47 4.96 -21.59
N LYS A 120 -2.48 5.71 -22.06
CA LYS A 120 -3.85 5.23 -22.35
C LYS A 120 -4.55 4.63 -21.13
N ARG A 121 -4.33 5.20 -19.94
CA ARG A 121 -5.05 4.86 -18.71
C ARG A 121 -5.77 6.11 -18.21
N ASP A 122 -7.02 5.95 -17.85
CA ASP A 122 -7.82 7.02 -17.25
C ASP A 122 -7.72 7.03 -15.72
N THR A 123 -7.01 6.05 -15.16
CA THR A 123 -6.85 5.87 -13.71
C THR A 123 -5.44 5.44 -13.36
N ALA A 124 -4.93 6.03 -12.28
CA ALA A 124 -3.71 5.65 -11.61
C ALA A 124 -3.97 5.44 -10.11
N VAL A 125 -3.19 4.54 -9.51
CA VAL A 125 -3.23 4.28 -8.07
C VAL A 125 -1.86 4.55 -7.48
N ALA A 126 -1.82 5.23 -6.34
CA ALA A 126 -0.61 5.44 -5.55
C ALA A 126 -0.83 5.00 -4.10
N TYR A 127 -0.06 4.01 -3.67
CA TYR A 127 0.01 3.59 -2.27
C TYR A 127 1.07 4.41 -1.56
N GLN A 128 0.67 5.26 -0.62
CA GLN A 128 1.59 6.02 0.22
C GLN A 128 2.22 5.09 1.25
N LEU A 129 3.54 4.96 1.19
CA LEU A 129 4.34 4.09 2.05
C LEU A 129 4.82 4.87 3.27
N LYS A 130 4.64 4.30 4.45
CA LYS A 130 5.21 4.79 5.70
C LYS A 130 5.80 3.63 6.51
N ASN A 131 6.56 3.95 7.56
CA ASN A 131 7.15 2.96 8.46
C ASN A 131 7.85 1.82 7.69
N VAL A 132 8.66 2.21 6.69
CA VAL A 132 9.35 1.26 5.82
C VAL A 132 10.43 0.55 6.64
N ILE A 133 10.41 -0.78 6.62
CA ILE A 133 11.37 -1.63 7.32
C ILE A 133 12.06 -2.52 6.29
N LYS A 134 13.39 -2.42 6.20
CA LYS A 134 14.23 -3.39 5.48
C LYS A 134 14.56 -4.54 6.43
N PHE A 135 14.44 -5.77 5.95
CA PHE A 135 14.84 -6.94 6.74
C PHE A 135 16.35 -7.11 6.71
N ASP A 136 16.95 -7.39 7.87
CA ASP A 136 18.38 -7.72 7.97
C ASP A 136 18.72 -8.98 7.17
N ILE A 137 17.81 -9.97 7.19
CA ILE A 137 17.90 -11.22 6.45
C ILE A 137 16.67 -11.34 5.55
N PRO A 138 16.83 -11.27 4.21
CA PRO A 138 15.74 -11.51 3.27
C PRO A 138 15.07 -12.86 3.48
N LYS A 139 13.78 -12.93 3.23
CA LYS A 139 12.93 -14.11 3.47
C LYS A 139 12.54 -14.80 2.18
N GLU A 140 12.30 -16.10 2.27
CA GLU A 140 11.75 -16.89 1.17
C GLU A 140 10.26 -16.64 1.01
N LEU A 141 9.73 -16.86 -0.19
CA LEU A 141 8.28 -16.88 -0.40
C LEU A 141 7.59 -17.95 0.45
N SER A 142 8.27 -19.10 0.66
CA SER A 142 7.75 -20.22 1.45
C SER A 142 7.53 -19.86 2.92
N ASP A 143 8.28 -18.90 3.46
CA ASP A 143 8.13 -18.44 4.84
C ASP A 143 6.75 -17.82 5.09
N PHE A 144 6.06 -17.41 4.02
CA PHE A 144 4.72 -16.82 4.03
C PHE A 144 3.67 -17.72 3.36
N GLY A 145 4.00 -18.99 3.10
CA GLY A 145 3.10 -19.94 2.43
C GLY A 145 2.90 -19.66 0.93
N ILE A 146 3.79 -18.86 0.31
CA ILE A 146 3.69 -18.47 -1.10
C ILE A 146 4.60 -19.38 -1.93
N LYS A 147 4.02 -20.03 -2.95
CA LYS A 147 4.77 -20.99 -3.79
C LYS A 147 5.53 -20.33 -4.94
N ARG A 148 5.03 -19.22 -5.46
CA ARG A 148 5.58 -18.51 -6.63
C ARG A 148 5.35 -17.01 -6.49
N ALA A 149 6.30 -16.22 -6.99
CA ALA A 149 6.18 -14.77 -6.98
C ALA A 149 4.95 -14.34 -7.79
N PRO A 150 4.15 -13.38 -7.28
CA PRO A 150 3.00 -12.88 -8.03
C PRO A 150 3.46 -12.02 -9.21
N GLN A 151 2.70 -12.04 -10.30
CA GLN A 151 2.96 -11.17 -11.46
C GLN A 151 2.75 -9.68 -11.10
N SER A 152 1.75 -9.39 -10.25
CA SER A 152 1.46 -8.04 -9.77
C SER A 152 1.51 -8.01 -8.23
N PHE A 153 0.57 -8.69 -7.59
CA PHE A 153 0.52 -8.88 -6.15
C PHE A 153 -0.28 -10.13 -5.78
N CYS A 154 -0.20 -10.58 -4.53
CA CYS A 154 -1.17 -11.49 -3.92
C CYS A 154 -1.48 -11.03 -2.48
N TYR A 155 -2.63 -11.44 -1.96
CA TYR A 155 -2.91 -11.26 -0.53
C TYR A 155 -2.25 -12.37 0.26
N LEU A 156 -1.81 -12.05 1.47
CA LEU A 156 -1.42 -13.06 2.44
C LEU A 156 -2.67 -13.69 3.07
N PRO A 157 -2.56 -14.96 3.51
CA PRO A 157 -3.62 -15.67 4.23
C PRO A 157 -4.20 -14.85 5.37
#